data_AF-A0A5J4URJ6-F1
#
_entry.id   AF-A0A5J4URJ6-F1
#
_cell.length_a   1.000
_cell.length_b   1.000
_cell.length_c   1.000
_cell.angle_alpha   90.00
_cell.angle_beta   90.00
_cell.angle_gamma   90.00
#
_symmetry.space_group_name_H-M   'P 1'
#
loop_
_entity.id
_entity.type
_entity.pdbx_description
1 polymer ?
#
loop_
_entity_poly.entity_id
_entity_poly.type
_entity_poly.pdbx_seq_one_letter_code
_entity_poly.pdbx_strand_id
1 'polypeptide(L)'
;MHFELPDTAHSIAIDYFGRTSIIGLASGIIVHQLVDGIGISNGRSEIYAHTSPVTCLEFAHPSFGCIFASAAKDGTVKTWEKVGNATVFECKTEFNVNYSANSLRFAPHEYGCTFAVSNQNGEVTVFNRDENKEFYKEQSFKAHGGSCTSLAWSPSTPPTALLQPGIPLLAQKRIVTCGADKNVYIWR
;
A
#
# COMPACT_ATOMS: atom_id res chain seq x y z
N MET A 1 3.95 16.87 18.43
CA MET A 1 3.71 17.82 17.31
C MET A 1 2.25 17.69 16.91
N HIS A 2 1.53 18.79 16.77
CA HIS A 2 0.13 18.83 16.33
C HIS A 2 0.03 19.80 15.14
N PHE A 3 -0.70 19.42 14.10
CA PHE A 3 -1.00 20.28 12.97
C PHE A 3 -2.42 20.00 12.48
N GLU A 4 -3.08 21.04 11.99
CA GLU A 4 -4.44 20.92 11.45
C GLU A 4 -4.38 20.52 9.98
N LEU A 5 -5.29 19.61 9.60
CA LEU A 5 -5.50 19.19 8.23
C LEU A 5 -6.55 20.08 7.57
N PRO A 6 -6.43 20.35 6.25
CA PRO A 6 -7.42 21.16 5.54
C PRO A 6 -8.76 20.43 5.34
N ASP A 7 -8.78 19.10 5.50
CA ASP A 7 -9.95 18.24 5.37
C ASP A 7 -9.76 16.95 6.19
N THR A 8 -10.80 16.12 6.21
CA THR A 8 -10.86 14.82 6.89
C THR A 8 -9.82 13.86 6.32
N ALA A 9 -9.02 13.26 7.22
CA ALA A 9 -8.14 12.16 6.87
C ALA A 9 -8.93 10.87 6.69
N HIS A 10 -8.75 10.22 5.53
CA HIS A 10 -9.34 8.92 5.21
C HIS A 10 -8.34 7.77 5.39
N SER A 11 -7.05 8.06 5.24
CA SER A 11 -5.98 7.08 5.43
C SER A 11 -4.70 7.76 5.90
N ILE A 12 -3.84 6.99 6.55
CA ILE A 12 -2.53 7.43 7.01
C ILE A 12 -1.56 6.26 6.95
N ALA A 13 -0.32 6.54 6.59
CA ALA A 13 0.78 5.58 6.68
C ALA A 13 2.07 6.29 7.11
N ILE A 14 2.97 5.54 7.71
CA ILE A 14 4.32 5.97 8.05
C ILE A 14 5.32 5.03 7.38
N ASP A 15 6.45 5.56 6.95
CA ASP A 15 7.51 4.75 6.36
C ASP A 15 8.16 3.82 7.39
N TYR A 16 8.91 2.85 6.89
CA TYR A 16 9.57 1.83 7.72
C TYR A 16 10.47 2.42 8.82
N PHE A 17 11.09 3.57 8.56
CA PHE A 17 12.03 4.21 9.50
C PHE A 17 11.39 5.28 10.39
N GLY A 18 10.08 5.54 10.26
CA GLY A 18 9.40 6.56 11.06
C GLY A 18 9.73 8.01 10.66
N ARG A 19 10.33 8.23 9.49
CA ARG A 19 10.85 9.53 9.02
C ARG A 19 9.89 10.29 8.13
N THR A 20 8.88 9.64 7.57
CA THR A 20 7.94 10.25 6.65
C THR A 20 6.56 9.65 6.87
N SER A 21 5.57 10.51 7.08
CA SER A 21 4.16 10.14 7.09
C SER A 21 3.46 10.66 5.85
N ILE A 22 2.55 9.86 5.32
CA ILE A 22 1.64 10.24 4.24
C ILE A 22 0.21 10.17 4.75
N ILE A 23 -0.59 11.17 4.40
CA ILE A 23 -1.97 11.33 4.86
C ILE A 23 -2.86 11.51 3.64
N GLY A 24 -3.86 10.65 3.50
CA GLY A 24 -4.80 10.63 2.39
C GLY A 24 -6.07 11.40 2.73
N LEU A 25 -6.38 12.40 1.92
CA LEU A 25 -7.54 13.29 2.06
C LEU A 25 -8.49 13.14 0.86
N ALA A 26 -9.59 13.88 0.85
CA ALA A 26 -10.43 14.04 -0.34
C ALA A 26 -9.74 14.84 -1.47
N SER A 27 -8.91 15.81 -1.09
CA SER A 27 -8.20 16.71 -2.01
C SER A 27 -6.87 16.15 -2.56
N GLY A 28 -6.36 15.05 -2.00
CA GLY A 28 -5.07 14.48 -2.40
C GLY A 28 -4.33 13.82 -1.24
N ILE A 29 -3.01 13.86 -1.28
CA ILE A 29 -2.11 13.28 -0.29
C ILE A 29 -1.19 14.37 0.25
N ILE A 30 -1.09 14.47 1.57
CA ILE A 30 -0.08 15.29 2.24
C ILE A 30 1.09 14.39 2.61
N VAL A 31 2.31 14.79 2.23
CA VAL A 31 3.55 14.15 2.67
C VAL A 31 4.19 15.03 3.72
N HIS A 32 4.55 14.43 4.85
CA HIS A 32 5.12 15.13 5.99
C HIS A 32 6.40 14.44 6.46
N GLN A 33 7.46 15.22 6.62
CA GLN A 33 8.73 14.73 7.14
C GLN A 33 8.74 14.78 8.66
N LEU A 34 8.98 13.64 9.30
CA LEU A 34 9.09 13.46 10.74
C LEU A 34 10.59 13.25 11.03
N VAL A 35 11.32 14.24 11.53
CA VAL A 35 12.74 14.02 11.91
C VAL A 35 12.87 13.82 13.41
N ASP A 36 13.64 12.78 13.78
CA ASP A 36 14.05 12.45 15.13
C ASP A 36 15.35 13.16 15.53
N GLY A 37 15.36 13.83 16.69
CA GLY A 37 16.54 13.97 17.54
C GLY A 37 17.19 15.36 17.71
N ILE A 38 17.35 16.19 16.67
CA ILE A 38 18.14 17.46 16.79
C ILE A 38 17.49 18.66 16.08
N GLY A 39 16.43 18.48 15.29
CA GLY A 39 15.81 19.60 14.60
C GLY A 39 14.49 19.23 13.95
N ILE A 40 13.53 20.13 14.10
CA ILE A 40 12.21 20.06 13.48
C ILE A 40 12.40 20.23 11.97
N SER A 41 12.35 19.16 11.19
CA SER A 41 12.20 19.32 9.73
C SER A 41 10.71 19.52 9.43
N ASN A 42 10.29 20.75 9.15
CA ASN A 42 8.92 21.08 8.74
C ASN A 42 8.70 20.86 7.23
N GLY A 43 9.26 19.78 6.68
CA GLY A 43 9.07 19.44 5.28
C GLY A 43 7.64 18.96 5.06
N ARG A 44 6.82 19.76 4.37
CA ARG A 44 5.48 19.38 3.92
C ARG A 44 5.37 19.58 2.41
N SER A 45 4.76 18.62 1.73
CA SER A 45 4.34 18.75 0.35
C SER A 45 2.93 18.19 0.19
N GLU A 46 2.25 18.61 -0.87
CA GLU A 46 0.91 18.17 -1.21
C GLU A 46 0.91 17.61 -2.62
N ILE A 47 0.22 16.49 -2.80
CA ILE A 47 0.14 15.74 -4.04
C ILE A 47 -1.34 15.64 -4.40
N TYR A 48 -1.73 16.23 -5.53
CA TYR A 48 -3.06 16.06 -6.10
C TYR A 48 -3.16 14.68 -6.78
N ALA A 49 -3.33 13.65 -5.95
CA ALA A 49 -3.16 12.26 -6.34
C ALA A 49 -4.39 11.66 -7.02
N HIS A 50 -5.59 11.95 -6.51
CA HIS A 50 -6.83 11.27 -6.88
C HIS A 50 -7.99 12.28 -7.01
N THR A 51 -9.04 11.86 -7.70
CA THR A 51 -10.26 12.66 -7.93
C THR A 51 -11.34 12.42 -6.87
N SER A 52 -11.05 11.58 -5.89
CA SER A 52 -11.93 11.19 -4.80
C SER A 52 -11.10 10.83 -3.57
N PRO A 53 -11.72 10.69 -2.38
CA PRO A 53 -11.02 10.32 -1.16
C PRO A 53 -10.03 9.18 -1.30
N VAL A 54 -8.79 9.45 -0.85
CA VAL A 54 -7.72 8.45 -0.78
C VAL A 54 -7.97 7.54 0.41
N THR A 55 -8.56 6.38 0.13
CA THR A 55 -9.01 5.42 1.14
C THR A 55 -7.89 4.53 1.66
N CYS A 56 -6.81 4.37 0.89
CA CYS A 56 -5.72 3.47 1.24
C CYS A 56 -4.37 4.10 0.91
N LEU A 57 -3.43 3.98 1.85
CA LEU A 57 -2.03 4.37 1.68
C LEU A 57 -1.14 3.32 2.34
N GLU A 58 -0.04 2.96 1.69
CA GLU A 58 0.95 2.07 2.28
C GLU A 58 2.34 2.24 1.66
N PHE A 59 3.37 2.20 2.49
CA PHE A 59 4.75 2.17 2.05
C PHE A 59 5.19 0.75 1.70
N ALA A 60 5.98 0.64 0.63
CA ALA A 60 6.71 -0.57 0.33
C ALA A 60 7.89 -0.75 1.30
N HIS A 61 8.41 -1.98 1.38
CA HIS A 61 9.64 -2.26 2.12
C HIS A 61 10.83 -1.47 1.55
N PRO A 62 11.71 -0.89 2.39
CA PRO A 62 12.80 0.00 1.95
C PRO A 62 13.83 -0.67 1.04
N SER A 63 13.87 -2.00 0.94
CA SER A 63 14.72 -2.73 -0.02
C SER A 63 14.43 -2.37 -1.49
N PHE A 64 13.23 -1.86 -1.78
CA PHE A 64 12.83 -1.45 -3.13
C PHE A 64 13.02 0.05 -3.40
N GLY A 65 13.58 0.79 -2.43
CA GLY A 65 13.60 2.24 -2.41
C GLY A 65 12.46 2.84 -1.57
N CYS A 66 12.31 4.15 -1.64
CA CYS A 66 11.24 4.86 -0.92
C CYS A 66 10.02 4.99 -1.85
N ILE A 67 9.14 4.00 -1.75
CA ILE A 67 7.95 3.86 -2.59
C ILE A 67 6.74 3.72 -1.70
N PHE A 68 5.63 4.31 -2.14
CA PHE A 68 4.32 4.01 -1.58
C PHE A 68 3.30 3.82 -2.68
N ALA A 69 2.20 3.16 -2.34
CA ALA A 69 1.04 3.05 -3.19
C ALA A 69 -0.15 3.75 -2.53
N SER A 70 -1.01 4.35 -3.36
CA SER A 70 -2.26 4.96 -2.95
C SER A 70 -3.40 4.36 -3.75
N ALA A 71 -4.54 4.19 -3.09
CA ALA A 71 -5.79 3.82 -3.76
C ALA A 71 -6.94 4.66 -3.21
N ALA A 72 -7.92 4.92 -4.06
CA ALA A 72 -8.99 5.85 -3.75
C ALA A 72 -10.37 5.32 -4.13
N LYS A 73 -11.38 6.09 -3.72
CA LYS A 73 -12.78 5.83 -4.02
C LYS A 73 -13.13 6.00 -5.51
N ASP A 74 -12.28 6.70 -6.27
CA ASP A 74 -12.43 6.82 -7.74
C ASP A 74 -12.06 5.53 -8.50
N GLY A 75 -11.58 4.50 -7.79
CA GLY A 75 -11.20 3.22 -8.37
C GLY A 75 -9.84 3.24 -9.05
N THR A 76 -9.04 4.27 -8.84
CA THR A 76 -7.66 4.33 -9.31
C THR A 76 -6.68 3.90 -8.21
N VAL A 77 -5.58 3.30 -8.64
CA VAL A 77 -4.45 2.89 -7.82
C VAL A 77 -3.19 3.49 -8.44
N LYS A 78 -2.42 4.23 -7.65
CA LYS A 78 -1.21 4.91 -8.11
C LYS A 78 -0.01 4.48 -7.29
N THR A 79 1.15 4.38 -7.95
CA THR A 79 2.43 4.12 -7.27
C THR A 79 3.31 5.35 -7.37
N TRP A 80 4.03 5.61 -6.28
CA TRP A 80 4.77 6.83 -6.07
C TRP A 80 6.19 6.49 -5.65
N GLU A 81 7.18 7.10 -6.30
CA GLU A 81 8.58 6.93 -5.94
C GLU A 81 9.18 8.28 -5.58
N LYS A 82 9.96 8.29 -4.50
CA LYS A 82 10.61 9.48 -4.00
C LYS A 82 11.68 9.97 -4.97
N VAL A 83 11.70 11.28 -5.24
CA VAL A 83 12.69 11.91 -6.13
C VAL A 83 13.33 13.12 -5.44
N GLY A 84 14.67 13.10 -5.33
CA GLY A 84 15.43 14.22 -4.76
C GLY A 84 15.18 14.44 -3.27
N ASN A 85 14.47 15.53 -2.93
CA ASN A 85 14.25 15.96 -1.55
C ASN A 85 13.38 14.97 -0.75
N ALA A 86 13.41 15.07 0.57
CA ALA A 86 12.76 14.14 1.49
C ALA A 86 11.24 13.98 1.26
N THR A 87 10.57 14.99 0.73
CA THR A 87 9.11 15.09 0.63
C THR A 87 8.55 15.03 -0.79
N VAL A 88 9.39 14.92 -1.82
CA VAL A 88 8.93 14.95 -3.21
C VAL A 88 8.77 13.53 -3.72
N PHE A 89 7.58 13.21 -4.22
CA PHE A 89 7.25 11.93 -4.83
C PHE A 89 6.62 12.15 -6.20
N GLU A 90 7.01 11.32 -7.16
CA GLU A 90 6.46 11.32 -8.51
C GLU A 90 5.60 10.09 -8.73
N CYS A 91 4.47 10.27 -9.41
CA CYS A 91 3.63 9.17 -9.86
C CYS A 91 4.39 8.38 -10.94
N LYS A 92 4.61 7.08 -10.72
CA LYS A 92 5.27 6.20 -11.69
C LYS A 92 4.26 5.43 -12.52
N THR A 93 3.23 4.88 -11.89
CA THR A 93 2.18 4.15 -12.59
C THR A 93 0.81 4.47 -12.04
N GLU A 94 -0.19 4.30 -12.90
CA GLU A 94 -1.60 4.44 -12.58
C GLU A 94 -2.38 3.27 -13.17
N PHE A 95 -3.22 2.67 -12.35
CA PHE A 95 -4.10 1.57 -12.72
C PHE A 95 -5.54 1.88 -12.34
N ASN A 96 -6.47 1.26 -13.04
CA ASN A 96 -7.90 1.34 -12.74
C ASN A 96 -8.42 -0.04 -12.32
N VAL A 97 -9.02 -0.12 -11.13
CA VAL A 97 -9.67 -1.33 -10.56
C VAL A 97 -11.20 -1.25 -10.63
N ASN A 98 -11.72 -0.34 -11.46
CA ASN A 98 -13.13 -0.08 -11.83
C ASN A 98 -14.08 0.34 -10.70
N TYR A 99 -13.72 0.11 -9.43
CA TYR A 99 -14.56 0.35 -8.27
C TYR A 99 -13.73 0.89 -7.10
N SER A 100 -14.38 1.57 -6.17
CA SER A 100 -13.75 2.11 -4.94
C SER A 100 -12.84 1.08 -4.28
N ALA A 101 -11.59 1.46 -4.04
CA ALA A 101 -10.66 0.64 -3.28
C ALA A 101 -10.99 0.71 -1.78
N ASN A 102 -10.97 -0.44 -1.11
CA ASN A 102 -11.27 -0.56 0.31
C ASN A 102 -10.04 -0.91 1.15
N SER A 103 -9.09 -1.66 0.57
CA SER A 103 -7.88 -2.07 1.26
C SER A 103 -6.73 -2.21 0.26
N LEU A 104 -5.53 -1.86 0.72
CA LEU A 104 -4.27 -2.00 -0.02
C LEU A 104 -3.25 -2.56 0.96
N ARG A 105 -2.51 -3.61 0.61
CA ARG A 105 -1.37 -4.12 1.41
C ARG A 105 -0.22 -4.56 0.53
N PHE A 106 1.00 -4.17 0.90
CA PHE A 106 2.22 -4.77 0.37
C PHE A 106 2.42 -6.18 0.96
N ALA A 107 2.88 -7.09 0.11
CA ALA A 107 3.32 -8.41 0.53
C ALA A 107 4.68 -8.33 1.23
N PRO A 108 5.06 -9.36 2.00
CA PRO A 108 6.43 -9.51 2.47
C PRO A 108 7.43 -9.37 1.33
N HIS A 109 8.49 -8.59 1.56
CA HIS A 109 9.50 -8.21 0.57
C HIS A 109 10.24 -9.38 -0.07
N GLU A 110 10.25 -10.54 0.57
CA GLU A 110 10.83 -11.79 0.06
C GLU A 110 10.05 -12.32 -1.16
N TYR A 111 8.80 -11.89 -1.35
CA TYR A 111 8.00 -12.18 -2.55
C TYR A 111 8.17 -11.15 -3.67
N GLY A 112 9.08 -10.19 -3.50
CA GLY A 112 9.26 -9.05 -4.39
C GLY A 112 8.44 -7.83 -3.98
N CYS A 113 8.43 -6.81 -4.83
CA CYS A 113 7.65 -5.58 -4.59
C CYS A 113 6.20 -5.78 -5.04
N THR A 114 5.51 -6.73 -4.40
CA THR A 114 4.13 -7.09 -4.69
C THR A 114 3.19 -6.38 -3.72
N PHE A 115 2.03 -5.92 -4.19
CA PHE A 115 0.94 -5.48 -3.34
C PHE A 115 -0.42 -5.91 -3.90
N ALA A 116 -1.43 -5.98 -3.04
CA ALA A 116 -2.80 -6.28 -3.43
C ALA A 116 -3.72 -5.13 -3.06
N VAL A 117 -4.76 -4.95 -3.87
CA VAL A 117 -5.85 -4.00 -3.64
C VAL A 117 -7.18 -4.75 -3.70
N SER A 118 -8.05 -4.54 -2.73
CA SER A 118 -9.44 -4.99 -2.78
C SER A 118 -10.38 -3.85 -3.11
N ASN A 119 -11.45 -4.16 -3.84
CA ASN A 119 -12.45 -3.16 -4.24
C ASN A 119 -13.86 -3.46 -3.72
N GLN A 120 -14.74 -2.47 -3.89
CA GLN A 120 -16.15 -2.51 -3.49
C GLN A 120 -16.99 -3.56 -4.24
N ASN A 121 -16.51 -4.05 -5.38
CA ASN A 121 -17.15 -5.15 -6.08
C ASN A 121 -16.64 -6.52 -5.62
N GLY A 122 -15.79 -6.61 -4.59
CA GLY A 122 -15.30 -7.92 -4.12
C GLY A 122 -14.19 -8.53 -4.95
N GLU A 123 -13.62 -7.77 -5.88
CA GLU A 123 -12.45 -8.18 -6.63
C GLU A 123 -11.18 -7.83 -5.85
N VAL A 124 -10.18 -8.68 -5.98
CA VAL A 124 -8.82 -8.43 -5.51
C VAL A 124 -7.89 -8.43 -6.71
N THR A 125 -7.13 -7.36 -6.84
CA THR A 125 -6.11 -7.19 -7.88
C THR A 125 -4.73 -7.15 -7.24
N VAL A 126 -3.83 -7.98 -7.74
CA VAL A 126 -2.44 -8.09 -7.32
C VAL A 126 -1.56 -7.40 -8.36
N PHE A 127 -0.65 -6.56 -7.88
CA PHE A 127 0.33 -5.83 -8.67
C PHE A 127 1.73 -6.24 -8.26
N ASN A 128 2.65 -6.27 -9.21
CA ASN A 128 4.05 -6.58 -8.97
C ASN A 128 4.93 -5.55 -9.70
N ARG A 129 6.17 -5.35 -9.24
CA ARG A 129 7.16 -4.47 -9.86
C ARG A 129 8.18 -5.33 -10.61
N ASP A 130 8.39 -5.01 -11.88
CA ASP A 130 9.37 -5.69 -12.71
C ASP A 130 10.81 -5.23 -12.42
N GLU A 131 11.76 -5.82 -13.15
CA GLU A 131 13.19 -5.45 -13.08
C GLU A 131 13.45 -4.03 -13.61
N ASN A 132 12.61 -3.53 -14.52
CA ASN A 132 12.68 -2.16 -15.05
C ASN A 132 12.09 -1.13 -14.10
N LYS A 133 11.69 -1.55 -12.89
CA LYS A 133 11.10 -0.71 -11.84
C LYS A 133 9.69 -0.22 -12.14
N GLU A 134 9.02 -0.79 -13.13
CA GLU A 134 7.64 -0.50 -13.49
C GLU A 134 6.70 -1.49 -12.81
N PHE A 135 5.58 -0.99 -12.28
CA PHE A 135 4.53 -1.86 -11.78
C PHE A 135 3.66 -2.37 -12.93
N TYR A 136 3.13 -3.58 -12.78
CA TYR A 136 2.16 -4.16 -13.69
C TYR A 136 1.11 -4.97 -12.91
N LYS A 137 -0.04 -5.21 -13.54
CA LYS A 137 -1.10 -6.06 -12.98
C LYS A 137 -0.70 -7.53 -13.14
N GLU A 138 -0.40 -8.20 -12.04
CA GLU A 138 -0.01 -9.62 -12.01
C GLU A 138 -1.24 -10.53 -12.09
N GLN A 139 -2.27 -10.25 -11.28
CA GLN A 139 -3.46 -11.08 -11.22
C GLN A 139 -4.70 -10.27 -10.80
N SER A 140 -5.89 -10.72 -11.23
CA SER A 140 -7.18 -10.24 -10.75
C SER A 140 -8.11 -11.42 -10.54
N PHE A 141 -8.86 -11.43 -9.45
CA PHE A 141 -9.88 -12.44 -9.23
C PHE A 141 -11.03 -11.91 -8.35
N LYS A 142 -12.22 -12.44 -8.60
CA LYS A 142 -13.40 -12.18 -7.76
C LYS A 142 -13.26 -13.00 -6.48
N ALA A 143 -13.02 -12.32 -5.36
CA ALA A 143 -12.84 -12.94 -4.06
C ALA A 143 -14.16 -13.09 -3.29
N HIS A 144 -15.05 -12.09 -3.37
CA HIS A 144 -16.29 -12.03 -2.62
C HIS A 144 -17.49 -11.74 -3.52
N GLY A 145 -18.67 -12.21 -3.13
CA GLY A 145 -19.94 -11.93 -3.83
C GLY A 145 -20.43 -10.48 -3.68
N GLY A 146 -19.83 -9.74 -2.75
CA GLY A 146 -20.03 -8.31 -2.53
C GLY A 146 -18.70 -7.63 -2.16
N SER A 147 -18.76 -6.43 -1.57
CA SER A 147 -17.57 -5.63 -1.24
C SER A 147 -16.51 -6.39 -0.44
N CYS A 148 -15.27 -6.40 -0.92
CA CYS A 148 -14.13 -6.95 -0.19
C CYS A 148 -13.57 -5.84 0.70
N THR A 149 -13.77 -5.98 2.00
CA THR A 149 -13.56 -4.92 3.00
C THR A 149 -12.11 -4.81 3.46
N SER A 150 -11.40 -5.93 3.54
CA SER A 150 -10.01 -5.94 4.00
C SER A 150 -9.25 -7.14 3.45
N LEU A 151 -7.93 -7.01 3.41
CA LEU A 151 -7.01 -8.04 2.99
C LEU A 151 -5.76 -8.04 3.89
N ALA A 152 -5.11 -9.19 4.02
CA ALA A 152 -3.81 -9.30 4.68
C ALA A 152 -2.97 -10.43 4.06
N TRP A 153 -1.67 -10.18 3.91
CA TRP A 153 -0.72 -11.17 3.40
C TRP A 153 -0.20 -12.07 4.52
N SER A 154 0.01 -13.35 4.21
CA SER A 154 0.75 -14.28 5.07
C SER A 154 2.23 -13.88 5.12
N PRO A 155 2.91 -14.04 6.27
CA PRO A 155 4.36 -13.85 6.34
C PRO A 155 5.12 -14.79 5.39
N SER A 156 6.35 -14.38 5.03
CA SER A 156 7.32 -15.12 4.22
C SER A 156 7.94 -16.30 4.95
N THR A 157 7.96 -16.27 6.29
CA THR A 157 8.56 -17.30 7.13
C THR A 157 7.59 -18.47 7.33
N PRO A 158 7.91 -19.70 6.89
CA PRO A 158 7.08 -20.86 7.16
C PRO A 158 7.14 -21.19 8.66
N PRO A 159 6.07 -21.78 9.24
CA PRO A 159 6.08 -22.21 10.65
C PRO A 159 7.23 -23.16 11.00
N THR A 160 7.71 -23.93 10.02
CA THR A 160 8.84 -24.86 10.16
C THR A 160 10.21 -24.18 10.18
N ALA A 161 10.30 -22.87 9.88
CA ALA A 161 11.58 -22.15 9.87
C ALA A 161 12.28 -22.17 11.24
N LEU A 162 11.52 -22.23 12.33
CA LEU A 162 12.07 -22.36 13.69
C LEU A 162 12.74 -23.72 13.95
N LEU A 163 12.35 -24.76 13.21
CA LEU A 163 12.89 -26.11 13.37
C LEU A 163 14.15 -26.35 12.54
N GLN A 164 14.42 -25.52 11.53
CA GLN A 164 15.56 -25.63 10.63
C GLN A 164 16.28 -24.27 10.49
N PRO A 165 16.88 -23.75 11.58
CA PRO A 165 17.64 -22.50 11.52
C PRO A 165 18.78 -22.63 10.50
N GLY A 166 18.84 -21.69 9.55
CA GLY A 166 19.92 -21.60 8.55
C GLY A 166 19.53 -22.03 7.12
N ILE A 167 18.37 -22.65 6.90
CA ILE A 167 17.82 -22.85 5.56
C ILE A 167 16.81 -21.73 5.29
N PRO A 168 17.05 -20.81 4.33
CA PRO A 168 16.05 -19.84 3.93
C PRO A 168 14.91 -20.57 3.21
N LEU A 169 13.87 -20.92 3.97
CA LEU A 169 12.64 -21.48 3.43
C LEU A 169 11.67 -20.32 3.18
N LEU A 170 11.27 -20.14 1.93
CA LEU A 170 10.20 -19.22 1.56
C LEU A 170 8.87 -19.95 1.68
N ALA A 171 7.95 -19.41 2.49
CA ALA A 171 6.58 -19.91 2.56
C ALA A 171 5.87 -19.70 1.22
N GLN A 172 4.78 -20.44 1.00
CA GLN A 172 3.90 -20.16 -0.12
C GLN A 172 3.23 -18.79 0.08
N LYS A 173 3.25 -17.96 -0.98
CA LYS A 173 2.52 -16.68 -1.05
C LYS A 173 1.04 -16.96 -0.79
N ARG A 174 0.49 -16.37 0.28
CA ARG A 174 -0.92 -16.51 0.66
C ARG A 174 -1.49 -15.17 1.06
N ILE A 175 -2.77 -14.97 0.76
CA ILE A 175 -3.52 -13.76 1.13
C ILE A 175 -4.85 -14.19 1.75
N VAL A 176 -5.27 -13.51 2.81
CA VAL A 176 -6.60 -13.66 3.40
C VAL A 176 -7.44 -12.44 3.05
N THR A 177 -8.71 -12.64 2.73
CA THR A 177 -9.66 -11.58 2.36
C THR A 177 -10.94 -11.73 3.15
N CYS A 178 -11.56 -10.63 3.53
CA CYS A 178 -12.88 -10.62 4.17
C CYS A 178 -13.83 -9.62 3.49
N GLY A 179 -15.12 -9.95 3.44
CA GLY A 179 -16.08 -9.19 2.66
C GLY A 179 -17.47 -9.06 3.28
N ALA A 180 -18.28 -8.22 2.64
CA ALA A 180 -19.68 -7.95 3.00
C ALA A 180 -20.60 -9.16 2.83
N ASP A 181 -20.14 -10.21 2.15
CA ASP A 181 -20.81 -11.51 2.04
C ASP A 181 -20.68 -12.36 3.31
N LYS A 182 -20.09 -11.81 4.39
CA LYS A 182 -19.88 -12.44 5.70
C LYS A 182 -18.90 -13.62 5.67
N ASN A 183 -18.14 -13.77 4.58
CA ASN A 183 -17.16 -14.83 4.42
C ASN A 183 -15.72 -14.30 4.58
N VAL A 184 -14.82 -15.23 4.90
CA VAL A 184 -13.37 -15.03 4.88
C VAL A 184 -12.78 -16.12 3.99
N TYR A 185 -11.93 -15.73 3.03
CA TYR A 185 -11.28 -16.65 2.11
C TYR A 185 -9.76 -16.58 2.25
N ILE A 186 -9.10 -17.73 2.10
CA ILE A 186 -7.64 -17.84 2.06
C ILE A 186 -7.25 -18.28 0.65
N TRP A 187 -6.34 -17.53 0.02
CA TRP A 187 -5.84 -17.76 -1.33
C TRP A 187 -4.35 -18.13 -1.29
N ARG A 188 -3.88 -18.88 -2.30
CA ARG A 188 -2.53 -19.47 -2.37
C ARG A 188 -2.02 -19.59 -3.79
#